data_AF-A0A7M1KGI3-F1
#
_entry.id   AF-A0A7M1KGI3-F1
#
_cell.length_a   1.000
_cell.length_b   1.000
_cell.length_c   1.000
_cell.angle_alpha   90.00
_cell.angle_beta   90.00
_cell.angle_gamma   90.00
#
_symmetry.space_group_name_H-M   'P 1'
#
loop_
_entity.id
_entity.type
_entity.pdbx_description
1 polymer ?
#
loop_
_entity_poly.entity_id
_entity_poly.type
_entity_poly.pdbx_seq_one_letter_code
_entity_poly.pdbx_strand_id
1 'polypeptide(L)'
;MRVTASHIVNWASTQAKEAQTDLPRWVRRLCFDPETTRQLSFPAGDSTYVPGWDGALFSERGNAWVPSGASRWEIGCDQNVLGKANGDYQKRTEQISEAERSACTFVFVTPRRWAKKLDWVAEQCSKDEWAGVRAYDADDLEQWLEQKPAVALQFAEELGLSGWGVVSLSRYWDSWARQCRPPITPEALFMDRTQVFDALSQKIQTTNTSSSSIHPLVIRADSVEEAVAFTVAMVMASRDLQDHAMVVTEPQGWRYVEANPQLRIAIAARTDIALNPILREKLRVIVPHATGDLVGKPEGDELVLERPNIYEFEKALIAIGMEESDAKRYALSTGRSWTVLRRQRALNPAIQQPPWLLTPQSASLPLLCLLGAWYADTTADRQVVERLAARPYEEIERDLRQLAQLDDAPMLNIGAVWKAKSPLELLDQCGNRITSGQLDRFFAIAREMLSTPDPQLELPEDDRWMAQVHGKLHPHSGLLFESICDSLMKLAVRGLEQVGLKALDIEERVSRLIHELLDKADGQRWLSLASYLPTLAEAAPDEFLRVVQSSLRMPDAPVTRLISESSDSGLGGAAGTPACFGHWKPSVGLRDAWPQ
;
A
#
# COMPACT_ATOMS: atom_id res chain seq x y z
N MET A 1 22.35 -20.94 3.14
CA MET A 1 23.25 -19.82 3.44
C MET A 1 23.73 -19.98 4.87
N ARG A 2 25.03 -19.80 5.14
CA ARG A 2 25.61 -19.86 6.49
C ARG A 2 26.64 -18.74 6.65
N VAL A 3 26.57 -18.01 7.76
CA VAL A 3 27.62 -17.07 8.17
C VAL A 3 28.65 -17.88 8.94
N THR A 4 29.94 -17.73 8.61
CA THR A 4 31.03 -18.42 9.29
C THR A 4 31.89 -17.42 10.05
N ALA A 5 32.65 -17.89 11.03
CA ALA A 5 33.64 -17.10 11.74
C ALA A 5 34.65 -16.47 10.78
N SER A 6 35.00 -17.14 9.68
CA SER A 6 35.84 -16.57 8.63
C SER A 6 35.19 -15.36 7.96
N HIS A 7 33.89 -15.39 7.70
CA HIS A 7 33.16 -14.23 7.19
C HIS A 7 33.17 -13.07 8.20
N ILE A 8 32.95 -13.35 9.49
CA ILE A 8 32.95 -12.35 10.58
C ILE A 8 34.34 -11.70 10.74
N VAL A 9 35.40 -12.53 10.75
CA VAL A 9 36.79 -12.04 10.83
C VAL A 9 37.14 -11.22 9.61
N ASN A 10 36.75 -11.66 8.41
CA ASN A 10 37.01 -10.94 7.17
C ASN A 10 36.31 -9.58 7.19
N TRP A 11 35.04 -9.53 7.58
CA TRP A 11 34.29 -8.29 7.75
C TRP A 11 35.01 -7.29 8.65
N ALA A 12 35.44 -7.70 9.85
CA ALA A 12 36.20 -6.84 10.75
C ALA A 12 37.59 -6.44 10.20
N SER A 13 38.17 -7.22 9.29
CA SER A 13 39.45 -6.90 8.63
C SER A 13 39.31 -5.91 7.48
N THR A 14 38.30 -6.09 6.63
CA THR A 14 38.14 -5.33 5.39
C THR A 14 37.27 -4.09 5.56
N GLN A 15 36.37 -4.10 6.55
CA GLN A 15 35.38 -3.07 6.84
C GLN A 15 35.42 -2.71 8.33
N ALA A 16 36.62 -2.36 8.82
CA ALA A 16 36.87 -2.22 10.25
C ALA A 16 36.03 -1.10 10.91
N LYS A 17 35.75 -0.02 10.18
CA LYS A 17 34.92 1.08 10.70
C LYS A 17 33.46 0.66 10.82
N GLU A 18 32.92 0.06 9.77
CA GLU A 18 31.56 -0.48 9.79
C GLU A 18 31.42 -1.53 10.90
N ALA A 19 32.40 -2.43 11.03
CA ALA A 19 32.40 -3.45 12.08
C ALA A 19 32.39 -2.87 13.49
N GLN A 20 33.18 -1.84 13.75
CA GLN A 20 33.20 -1.15 15.04
C GLN A 20 31.85 -0.46 15.33
N THR A 21 31.23 0.13 14.32
CA THR A 21 29.96 0.85 14.46
C THR A 21 28.75 -0.08 14.58
N ASP A 22 28.77 -1.24 13.91
CA ASP A 22 27.61 -2.12 13.75
C ASP A 22 27.63 -3.39 14.61
N LEU A 23 28.79 -3.87 15.06
CA LEU A 23 28.84 -5.07 15.91
C LEU A 23 27.97 -4.93 17.18
N PRO A 24 27.92 -3.78 17.88
CA PRO A 24 26.99 -3.58 18.99
C PRO A 24 25.52 -3.76 18.58
N ARG A 25 25.11 -3.32 17.38
CA ARG A 25 23.75 -3.52 16.85
C ARG A 25 23.43 -5.00 16.67
N TRP A 26 24.40 -5.79 16.20
CA TRP A 26 24.22 -7.24 16.02
C TRP A 26 24.15 -7.98 17.35
N VAL A 27 25.07 -7.69 18.28
CA VAL A 27 25.05 -8.25 19.63
C VAL A 27 23.73 -7.89 20.33
N ARG A 28 23.22 -6.67 20.18
CA ARG A 28 21.91 -6.26 20.71
C ARG A 28 20.78 -7.19 20.29
N ARG A 29 20.69 -7.51 19.00
CA ARG A 29 19.64 -8.37 18.44
C ARG A 29 19.83 -9.83 18.83
N LEU A 30 21.08 -10.29 18.88
CA LEU A 30 21.44 -11.61 19.38
C LEU A 30 21.08 -11.78 20.87
N CYS A 31 21.29 -10.74 21.69
CA CYS A 31 20.94 -10.71 23.11
C CYS A 31 19.43 -10.70 23.38
N PHE A 32 18.63 -10.06 22.52
CA PHE A 32 17.23 -9.81 22.83
C PHE A 32 16.41 -11.10 22.89
N ASP A 33 15.75 -11.31 24.03
CA ASP A 33 14.75 -12.35 24.25
C ASP A 33 13.55 -11.70 24.95
N PRO A 34 12.36 -11.63 24.33
CA PRO A 34 11.21 -10.98 24.93
C PRO A 34 10.74 -11.65 26.23
N GLU A 35 11.01 -12.94 26.43
CA GLU A 35 10.58 -13.67 27.62
C GLU A 35 11.40 -13.27 28.85
N THR A 36 12.71 -13.05 28.70
CA THR A 36 13.63 -12.90 29.84
C THR A 36 14.31 -11.54 29.92
N THR A 37 14.41 -10.80 28.82
CA THR A 37 15.11 -9.50 28.79
C THR A 37 14.25 -8.42 29.42
N ARG A 38 14.79 -7.67 30.37
CA ARG A 38 14.10 -6.53 31.01
C ARG A 38 14.81 -5.20 30.82
N GLN A 39 16.12 -5.24 30.58
CA GLN A 39 16.90 -4.07 30.20
C GLN A 39 17.85 -4.45 29.07
N LEU A 40 17.90 -3.64 28.01
CA LEU A 40 18.79 -3.83 26.88
C LEU A 40 19.22 -2.49 26.30
N SER A 41 20.50 -2.17 26.40
CA SER A 41 21.11 -0.99 25.81
C SER A 41 22.44 -1.37 25.17
N PHE A 42 22.53 -1.22 23.86
CA PHE A 42 23.77 -1.38 23.10
C PHE A 42 23.76 -0.24 22.06
N PRO A 43 24.42 0.90 22.35
CA PRO A 43 24.55 2.00 21.41
C PRO A 43 25.26 1.54 20.14
N ALA A 44 24.79 1.97 18.97
CA ALA A 44 25.35 1.63 17.67
C ALA A 44 25.14 2.78 16.68
N GLY A 45 25.75 2.72 15.49
CA GLY A 45 25.65 3.82 14.53
C GLY A 45 26.34 5.09 15.03
N ASP A 46 25.71 6.26 14.86
CA ASP A 46 26.26 7.55 15.28
C ASP A 46 26.45 7.68 16.80
N SER A 47 25.85 6.79 17.58
CA SER A 47 25.93 6.80 19.05
C SER A 47 27.11 6.02 19.63
N THR A 48 27.98 5.43 18.81
CA THR A 48 29.17 4.71 19.33
C THR A 48 30.21 5.63 19.98
N TYR A 49 30.09 6.96 19.83
CA TYR A 49 30.96 7.93 20.49
C TYR A 49 30.49 8.36 21.88
N VAL A 50 29.31 7.89 22.32
CA VAL A 50 28.77 8.23 23.65
C VAL A 50 29.68 7.61 24.73
N PRO A 51 30.25 8.40 25.65
CA PRO A 51 31.06 7.86 26.74
C PRO A 51 30.22 6.90 27.60
N GLY A 52 30.68 5.68 27.78
CA GLY A 52 29.93 4.68 28.53
C GLY A 52 30.34 3.26 28.16
N TRP A 53 29.52 2.30 28.58
CA TRP A 53 29.63 0.90 28.18
C TRP A 53 29.14 0.70 26.76
N ASP A 54 29.77 -0.22 26.01
CA ASP A 54 29.29 -0.61 24.68
C ASP A 54 27.95 -1.38 24.76
N GLY A 55 27.71 -2.03 25.90
CA GLY A 55 26.41 -2.63 26.20
C GLY A 55 26.10 -2.80 27.68
N ALA A 56 24.81 -2.78 27.99
CA ALA A 56 24.24 -3.01 29.30
C ALA A 56 22.97 -3.84 29.14
N LEU A 57 22.87 -4.94 29.88
CA LEU A 57 21.75 -5.87 29.78
C LEU A 57 21.34 -6.37 31.17
N PHE A 58 20.03 -6.58 31.35
CA PHE A 58 19.48 -7.37 32.46
C PHE A 58 18.56 -8.45 31.90
N SER A 59 18.83 -9.70 32.27
CA SER A 59 17.97 -10.84 31.97
C SER A 59 17.53 -11.55 33.25
N GLU A 60 16.24 -11.81 33.40
CA GLU A 60 15.71 -12.57 34.55
C GLU A 60 16.26 -14.00 34.59
N ARG A 61 16.42 -14.60 33.42
CA ARG A 61 16.99 -15.93 33.25
C ARG A 61 18.09 -15.87 32.19
N GLY A 62 19.27 -16.40 32.52
CA GLY A 62 20.36 -16.54 31.56
C GLY A 62 20.11 -17.63 30.52
N ASN A 63 20.91 -17.61 29.46
CA ASN A 63 21.04 -18.70 28.48
C ASN A 63 22.55 -18.94 28.18
N ALA A 64 22.84 -19.71 27.13
CA ALA A 64 24.22 -20.02 26.73
C ALA A 64 25.08 -18.77 26.50
N TRP A 65 24.48 -17.68 26.01
CA TRP A 65 25.16 -16.45 25.58
C TRP A 65 24.90 -15.26 26.51
N VAL A 66 23.74 -15.21 27.14
CA VAL A 66 23.31 -14.09 27.99
C VAL A 66 23.37 -14.51 29.46
N PRO A 67 24.14 -13.82 30.33
CA PRO A 67 24.16 -14.09 31.76
C PRO A 67 22.81 -13.85 32.44
N SER A 68 22.56 -14.53 33.56
CA SER A 68 21.43 -14.22 34.44
C SER A 68 21.75 -12.97 35.27
N GLY A 69 20.78 -12.10 35.47
CA GLY A 69 20.95 -10.83 36.20
C GLY A 69 21.56 -9.72 35.33
N ALA A 70 22.23 -8.77 35.98
CA ALA A 70 22.86 -7.63 35.32
C ALA A 70 24.17 -8.02 34.65
N SER A 71 24.39 -7.56 33.41
CA SER A 71 25.65 -7.68 32.69
C SER A 71 26.06 -6.37 32.03
N ARG A 72 27.37 -6.19 31.89
CA ARG A 72 28.02 -5.04 31.24
C ARG A 72 28.98 -5.56 30.18
N TRP A 73 28.89 -4.97 29.00
CA TRP A 73 29.50 -5.48 27.78
C TRP A 73 30.48 -4.47 27.20
N GLU A 74 31.64 -4.97 26.80
CA GLU A 74 32.67 -4.26 26.01
C GLU A 74 32.83 -5.00 24.68
N ILE A 75 32.95 -4.25 23.59
CA ILE A 75 32.97 -4.78 22.23
C ILE A 75 34.20 -4.24 21.49
N GLY A 76 35.19 -5.10 21.28
CA GLY A 76 36.47 -4.74 20.66
C GLY A 76 36.68 -5.37 19.29
N CYS A 77 36.95 -4.53 18.27
CA CYS A 77 37.29 -4.98 16.91
C CYS A 77 38.81 -5.05 16.63
N ASP A 78 39.63 -4.69 17.63
CA ASP A 78 41.09 -4.62 17.56
C ASP A 78 41.74 -5.94 17.15
N GLN A 79 42.86 -5.86 16.41
CA GLN A 79 43.67 -7.04 16.10
C GLN A 79 44.35 -7.61 17.34
N ASN A 80 44.77 -6.76 18.28
CA ASN A 80 45.31 -7.17 19.58
C ASN A 80 44.18 -7.41 20.59
N VAL A 81 43.46 -8.51 20.42
CA VAL A 81 42.31 -8.89 21.26
C VAL A 81 42.68 -8.92 22.75
N LEU A 82 43.81 -9.55 23.11
CA LEU A 82 44.23 -9.68 24.51
C LEU A 82 44.52 -8.34 25.15
N GLY A 83 45.27 -7.47 24.46
CA GLY A 83 45.58 -6.13 24.97
C GLY A 83 44.33 -5.29 25.17
N LYS A 84 43.38 -5.34 24.22
CA LYS A 84 42.11 -4.63 24.30
C LYS A 84 41.24 -5.14 25.46
N ALA A 85 41.04 -6.46 25.55
CA ALA A 85 40.24 -7.08 26.60
C ALA A 85 40.79 -6.78 28.00
N ASN A 86 42.11 -6.87 28.20
CA ASN A 86 42.75 -6.51 29.46
C ASN A 86 42.57 -5.03 29.80
N GLY A 87 42.79 -4.15 28.82
CA GLY A 87 42.65 -2.70 29.00
C GLY A 87 41.23 -2.31 29.39
N ASP A 88 40.22 -2.87 28.71
CA ASP A 88 38.82 -2.59 29.02
C ASP A 88 38.42 -3.20 30.37
N TYR A 89 38.81 -4.45 30.67
CA TYR A 89 38.54 -5.07 31.97
C TYR A 89 39.14 -4.26 33.13
N GLN A 90 40.41 -3.88 33.04
CA GLN A 90 41.09 -3.13 34.09
C GLN A 90 40.45 -1.75 34.27
N LYS A 91 40.27 -1.00 33.17
CA LYS A 91 39.63 0.32 33.18
C LYS A 91 38.27 0.27 33.85
N ARG A 92 37.45 -0.75 33.57
CA ARG A 92 36.11 -0.87 34.15
C ARG A 92 36.11 -1.32 35.59
N THR A 93 37.06 -2.17 35.96
CA THR A 93 37.26 -2.59 37.35
C THR A 93 37.63 -1.40 38.24
N GLU A 94 38.44 -0.46 37.72
CA GLU A 94 38.82 0.78 38.40
C GLU A 94 37.69 1.84 38.44
N GLN A 95 36.80 1.84 37.44
CA GLN A 95 35.72 2.83 37.32
C GLN A 95 34.45 2.51 38.13
N ILE A 96 34.18 1.23 38.38
CA ILE A 96 32.93 0.77 39.01
C ILE A 96 33.16 0.34 40.45
N SER A 97 32.20 0.66 41.32
CA SER A 97 32.26 0.28 42.74
C SER A 97 32.24 -1.24 42.93
N GLU A 98 32.94 -1.74 43.95
CA GLU A 98 32.97 -3.18 44.27
C GLU A 98 31.57 -3.77 44.44
N ALA A 99 30.66 -3.04 45.11
CA ALA A 99 29.27 -3.46 45.30
C ALA A 99 28.53 -3.69 43.97
N GLU A 100 28.77 -2.86 42.95
CA GLU A 100 28.17 -3.04 41.62
C GLU A 100 28.84 -4.19 40.85
N ARG A 101 30.16 -4.34 40.96
CA ARG A 101 30.90 -5.41 40.26
C ARG A 101 30.51 -6.80 40.78
N SER A 102 30.38 -6.96 42.10
CA SER A 102 29.96 -8.21 42.73
C SER A 102 28.49 -8.59 42.45
N ALA A 103 27.70 -7.67 41.87
CA ALA A 103 26.33 -7.92 41.44
C ALA A 103 26.18 -8.03 39.90
N CYS A 104 27.27 -7.95 39.13
CA CYS A 104 27.23 -7.83 37.68
C CYS A 104 28.23 -8.74 36.96
N THR A 105 27.84 -9.32 35.82
CA THR A 105 28.75 -10.08 34.95
C THR A 105 29.40 -9.15 33.91
N PHE A 106 30.73 -9.17 33.83
CA PHE A 106 31.49 -8.53 32.75
C PHE A 106 31.52 -9.43 31.51
N VAL A 107 31.26 -8.88 30.34
CA VAL A 107 31.29 -9.61 29.06
C VAL A 107 32.13 -8.86 28.03
N PHE A 108 33.10 -9.55 27.44
CA PHE A 108 33.87 -9.01 26.32
C PHE A 108 33.48 -9.68 25.00
N VAL A 109 33.30 -8.94 23.93
CA VAL A 109 32.97 -9.49 22.60
C VAL A 109 33.95 -9.00 21.55
N THR A 110 34.38 -9.89 20.68
CA THR A 110 35.22 -9.54 19.52
C THR A 110 34.80 -10.29 18.26
N PRO A 111 34.85 -9.66 17.07
CA PRO A 111 34.65 -10.34 15.80
C PRO A 111 35.94 -11.05 15.32
N ARG A 112 36.98 -11.09 16.16
CA ARG A 112 38.24 -11.81 15.88
C ARG A 112 38.20 -13.20 16.48
N ARG A 113 39.07 -14.10 16.01
CA ARG A 113 39.31 -15.38 16.68
C ARG A 113 40.26 -15.21 17.85
N TRP A 114 39.99 -15.90 18.95
CA TRP A 114 40.78 -15.77 20.17
C TRP A 114 41.14 -17.13 20.78
N ALA A 115 42.30 -17.66 20.38
CA ALA A 115 42.75 -19.00 20.78
C ALA A 115 42.86 -19.21 22.30
N LYS A 116 43.30 -18.19 23.05
CA LYS A 116 43.46 -18.24 24.53
C LYS A 116 42.29 -17.60 25.29
N LYS A 117 41.11 -17.49 24.66
CA LYS A 117 39.90 -16.91 25.28
C LYS A 117 39.53 -17.60 26.59
N LEU A 118 39.53 -18.93 26.63
CA LEU A 118 39.16 -19.70 27.82
C LEU A 118 40.15 -19.51 28.97
N ASP A 119 41.46 -19.51 28.68
CA ASP A 119 42.50 -19.24 29.67
C ASP A 119 42.32 -17.84 30.27
N TRP A 120 42.03 -16.83 29.42
CA TRP A 120 41.80 -15.47 29.86
C TRP A 120 40.56 -15.33 30.75
N VAL A 121 39.44 -15.96 30.37
CA VAL A 121 38.21 -15.97 31.20
C VAL A 121 38.49 -16.62 32.55
N ALA A 122 39.17 -17.77 32.57
CA ALA A 122 39.51 -18.45 33.81
C ALA A 122 40.41 -17.59 34.72
N GLU A 123 41.40 -16.91 34.14
CA GLU A 123 42.26 -15.97 34.86
C GLU A 123 41.47 -14.81 35.46
N GLN A 124 40.59 -14.13 34.69
CA GLN A 124 39.82 -13.01 35.22
C GLN A 124 38.79 -13.44 36.27
N CYS A 125 38.12 -14.59 36.09
CA CYS A 125 37.23 -15.15 37.11
C CYS A 125 37.97 -15.47 38.41
N SER A 126 39.24 -15.90 38.35
CA SER A 126 40.02 -16.21 39.56
C SER A 126 40.37 -14.99 40.42
N LYS A 127 40.22 -13.78 39.87
CA LYS A 127 40.46 -12.53 40.60
C LYS A 127 39.29 -12.13 41.50
N ASP A 128 38.12 -12.75 41.33
CA ASP A 128 36.90 -12.53 42.13
C ASP A 128 36.45 -11.06 42.21
N GLU A 129 36.77 -10.28 41.16
CA GLU A 129 36.46 -8.84 41.09
C GLU A 129 35.04 -8.57 40.58
N TRP A 130 34.40 -9.54 39.91
CA TRP A 130 33.07 -9.41 39.29
C TRP A 130 32.23 -10.65 39.61
N ALA A 131 30.90 -10.53 39.61
CA ALA A 131 30.00 -11.68 39.81
C ALA A 131 30.22 -12.81 38.78
N GLY A 132 30.75 -12.46 37.61
CA GLY A 132 31.24 -13.39 36.61
C GLY A 132 31.94 -12.68 35.47
N VAL A 133 32.75 -13.42 34.71
CA VAL A 133 33.40 -12.93 33.49
C VAL A 133 33.07 -13.87 32.34
N ARG A 134 32.70 -13.32 31.18
CA ARG A 134 32.53 -14.07 29.92
C ARG A 134 33.25 -13.36 28.78
N ALA A 135 33.62 -14.13 27.77
CA ALA A 135 34.17 -13.60 26.53
C ALA A 135 33.58 -14.34 25.33
N TYR A 136 33.30 -13.61 24.25
CA TYR A 136 32.83 -14.16 22.99
C TYR A 136 33.71 -13.72 21.82
N ASP A 137 34.07 -14.67 20.97
CA ASP A 137 34.88 -14.45 19.78
C ASP A 137 34.13 -14.82 18.50
N ALA A 138 34.79 -14.72 17.33
CA ALA A 138 34.15 -14.95 16.04
C ALA A 138 33.48 -16.34 15.91
N ASP A 139 34.06 -17.38 16.52
CA ASP A 139 33.51 -18.73 16.48
C ASP A 139 32.28 -18.87 17.41
N ASP A 140 32.20 -18.10 18.51
CA ASP A 140 30.97 -18.02 19.32
C ASP A 140 29.87 -17.25 18.61
N LEU A 141 30.22 -16.13 17.95
CA LEU A 141 29.27 -15.33 17.18
C LEU A 141 28.65 -16.13 16.04
N GLU A 142 29.44 -16.97 15.34
CA GLU A 142 28.92 -17.93 14.36
C GLU A 142 27.85 -18.85 14.99
N GLN A 143 28.19 -19.51 16.09
CA GLN A 143 27.27 -20.43 16.78
C GLN A 143 26.02 -19.73 17.31
N TRP A 144 26.13 -18.48 17.74
CA TRP A 144 24.99 -17.70 18.19
C TRP A 144 24.08 -17.33 17.02
N LEU A 145 24.63 -16.95 15.88
CA LEU A 145 23.87 -16.68 14.65
C LEU A 145 23.14 -17.92 14.13
N GLU A 146 23.71 -19.13 14.28
CA GLU A 146 23.02 -20.38 13.95
C GLU A 146 21.71 -20.59 14.74
N GLN A 147 21.61 -20.01 15.93
CA GLN A 147 20.39 -20.05 16.75
C GLN A 147 19.40 -18.93 16.41
N LYS A 148 19.84 -17.91 15.67
CA LYS A 148 19.04 -16.73 15.28
C LYS A 148 19.03 -16.54 13.76
N PRO A 149 18.36 -17.42 13.01
CA PRO A 149 18.42 -17.47 11.54
C PRO A 149 17.97 -16.18 10.84
N ALA A 150 16.97 -15.45 11.36
CA ALA A 150 16.57 -14.17 10.76
C ALA A 150 17.64 -13.08 10.95
N VAL A 151 18.30 -13.05 12.11
CA VAL A 151 19.43 -12.15 12.37
C VAL A 151 20.62 -12.53 11.49
N ALA A 152 20.91 -13.83 11.37
CA ALA A 152 21.95 -14.37 10.50
C ALA A 152 21.72 -14.03 9.03
N LEU A 153 20.49 -14.13 8.55
CA LEU A 153 20.12 -13.75 7.17
C LEU A 153 20.42 -12.27 6.91
N GLN A 154 19.97 -11.37 7.78
CA GLN A 154 20.21 -9.94 7.57
C GLN A 154 21.70 -9.58 7.70
N PHE A 155 22.42 -10.19 8.65
CA PHE A 155 23.86 -9.97 8.76
C PHE A 155 24.59 -10.46 7.52
N ALA A 156 24.23 -11.64 7.00
CA ALA A 156 24.80 -12.18 5.78
C ALA A 156 24.54 -11.27 4.56
N GLU A 157 23.35 -10.66 4.46
CA GLU A 157 23.04 -9.68 3.41
C GLU A 157 23.94 -8.45 3.47
N GLU A 158 24.25 -7.94 4.66
CA GLU A 158 25.21 -6.83 4.86
C GLU A 158 26.65 -7.24 4.49
N LEU A 159 27.01 -8.52 4.64
CA LEU A 159 28.28 -9.08 4.15
C LEU A 159 28.29 -9.32 2.62
N GLY A 160 27.21 -8.98 1.90
CA GLY A 160 27.08 -9.23 0.47
C GLY A 160 26.78 -10.69 0.12
N LEU A 161 26.44 -11.53 1.10
CA LEU A 161 25.98 -12.89 0.89
C LEU A 161 24.48 -12.88 0.60
N SER A 162 24.01 -13.70 -0.34
CA SER A 162 22.59 -13.78 -0.70
C SER A 162 21.99 -15.14 -0.35
N GLY A 163 20.83 -15.10 0.32
CA GLY A 163 20.03 -16.29 0.59
C GLY A 163 19.27 -16.65 -0.67
N TRP A 164 19.36 -17.90 -1.12
CA TRP A 164 18.59 -18.31 -2.29
C TRP A 164 17.12 -18.51 -1.90
N GLY A 165 16.24 -17.68 -2.44
CA GLY A 165 14.79 -17.73 -2.22
C GLY A 165 14.28 -17.15 -0.91
N VAL A 166 15.12 -16.46 -0.12
CA VAL A 166 14.73 -15.75 1.10
C VAL A 166 15.44 -14.41 1.21
N VAL A 167 14.79 -13.43 1.84
CA VAL A 167 15.38 -12.13 2.20
C VAL A 167 14.94 -11.68 3.59
N SER A 168 15.75 -10.82 4.21
CA SER A 168 15.34 -10.17 5.47
C SER A 168 14.17 -9.22 5.27
N LEU A 169 13.44 -8.95 6.36
CA LEU A 169 12.35 -7.96 6.36
C LEU A 169 12.82 -6.59 5.88
N SER A 170 13.95 -6.10 6.40
CA SER A 170 14.52 -4.81 6.04
C SER A 170 14.88 -4.74 4.55
N ARG A 171 15.46 -5.81 3.99
CA ARG A 171 15.84 -5.84 2.57
C ARG A 171 14.61 -5.83 1.67
N TYR A 172 13.57 -6.59 2.02
CA TYR A 172 12.31 -6.55 1.30
C TYR A 172 11.70 -5.15 1.34
N TRP A 173 11.56 -4.57 2.54
CA TRP A 173 10.99 -3.24 2.73
C TRP A 173 11.73 -2.17 1.93
N ASP A 174 13.06 -2.10 2.04
CA ASP A 174 13.87 -1.15 1.29
C ASP A 174 13.72 -1.33 -0.22
N SER A 175 13.69 -2.58 -0.69
CA SER A 175 13.50 -2.88 -2.11
C SER A 175 12.11 -2.49 -2.61
N TRP A 176 11.08 -2.50 -1.76
CA TRP A 176 9.72 -2.13 -2.13
C TRP A 176 9.49 -0.62 -2.04
N ALA A 177 9.84 -0.01 -0.91
CA ALA A 177 9.57 1.39 -0.58
C ALA A 177 10.39 2.38 -1.43
N ARG A 178 11.65 2.06 -1.75
CA ARG A 178 12.55 2.95 -2.51
C ARG A 178 12.32 2.93 -4.02
N GLN A 179 11.31 2.22 -4.49
CA GLN A 179 10.95 2.19 -5.92
C GLN A 179 10.15 3.40 -6.37
N CYS A 180 9.65 4.23 -5.45
CA CYS A 180 8.92 5.45 -5.77
C CYS A 180 9.49 6.69 -5.06
N ARG A 181 9.10 7.88 -5.53
CA ARG A 181 9.46 9.16 -4.90
C ARG A 181 8.25 10.01 -4.52
N PRO A 182 8.14 10.46 -3.26
CA PRO A 182 8.96 10.06 -2.10
C PRO A 182 8.82 8.55 -1.78
N PRO A 183 9.81 7.94 -1.10
CA PRO A 183 9.69 6.58 -0.58
C PRO A 183 8.54 6.49 0.43
N ILE A 184 7.76 5.41 0.36
CA ILE A 184 6.67 5.16 1.32
C ILE A 184 7.28 4.76 2.67
N THR A 185 6.81 5.37 3.77
CA THR A 185 7.23 5.01 5.13
C THR A 185 6.26 4.03 5.78
N PRO A 186 6.71 3.19 6.75
CA PRO A 186 5.81 2.32 7.51
C PRO A 186 4.64 3.08 8.14
N GLU A 187 4.92 4.23 8.75
CA GLU A 187 3.95 5.04 9.47
C GLU A 187 2.83 5.55 8.56
N ALA A 188 3.19 5.96 7.34
CA ALA A 188 2.22 6.38 6.34
C ALA A 188 1.36 5.21 5.85
N LEU A 189 1.97 4.04 5.64
CA LEU A 189 1.27 2.83 5.22
C LEU A 189 0.27 2.31 6.28
N PHE A 190 0.50 2.61 7.56
CA PHE A 190 -0.39 2.25 8.67
C PHE A 190 -1.53 3.26 8.93
N MET A 191 -1.46 4.47 8.38
CA MET A 191 -2.47 5.49 8.62
C MET A 191 -3.86 5.01 8.17
N ASP A 192 -4.87 5.17 9.03
CA ASP A 192 -6.23 4.61 8.89
C ASP A 192 -6.32 3.07 8.85
N ARG A 193 -5.24 2.37 9.17
CA ARG A 193 -5.15 0.89 9.15
C ARG A 193 -4.68 0.29 10.48
N THR A 194 -4.71 1.07 11.57
CA THR A 194 -4.26 0.64 12.91
C THR A 194 -5.02 -0.57 13.43
N GLN A 195 -6.33 -0.69 13.14
CA GLN A 195 -7.11 -1.86 13.55
C GLN A 195 -6.58 -3.16 12.91
N VAL A 196 -6.18 -3.10 11.63
CA VAL A 196 -5.62 -4.27 10.94
C VAL A 196 -4.18 -4.54 11.40
N PHE A 197 -3.42 -3.48 11.70
CA PHE A 197 -2.10 -3.60 12.34
C PHE A 197 -2.21 -4.37 13.66
N ASP A 198 -3.11 -3.96 14.55
CA ASP A 198 -3.32 -4.58 15.87
C ASP A 198 -3.83 -6.02 15.73
N ALA A 199 -4.81 -6.25 14.85
CA ALA A 199 -5.35 -7.59 14.60
C ALA A 199 -4.29 -8.54 14.04
N LEU A 200 -3.44 -8.07 13.12
CA LEU A 200 -2.34 -8.85 12.55
C LEU A 200 -1.31 -9.18 13.64
N SER A 201 -0.90 -8.20 14.44
CA SER A 201 0.02 -8.39 15.56
C SER A 201 -0.52 -9.44 16.55
N GLN A 202 -1.79 -9.32 16.95
CA GLN A 202 -2.44 -10.28 17.84
C GLN A 202 -2.52 -11.68 17.23
N LYS A 203 -2.91 -11.81 15.95
CA LYS A 203 -2.98 -13.12 15.26
C LYS A 203 -1.60 -13.78 15.13
N ILE A 204 -0.53 -13.02 14.98
CA ILE A 204 0.83 -13.56 14.96
C ILE A 204 1.28 -13.98 16.37
N GLN A 205 0.98 -13.19 17.41
CA GLN A 205 1.39 -13.49 18.79
C GLN A 205 0.66 -14.71 19.37
N THR A 206 -0.64 -14.84 19.11
CA THR A 206 -1.47 -15.96 19.61
C THR A 206 -1.05 -17.34 19.06
N THR A 207 -0.48 -17.38 17.86
CA THR A 207 0.14 -18.60 17.29
C THR A 207 1.36 -19.08 18.06
N ASN A 208 2.02 -18.20 18.83
CA ASN A 208 3.18 -18.55 19.62
C ASN A 208 2.84 -19.15 20.99
N THR A 209 1.59 -19.03 21.47
CA THR A 209 1.21 -19.35 22.85
C THR A 209 0.21 -20.50 22.99
N SER A 210 -0.57 -20.80 21.94
CA SER A 210 -1.59 -21.86 21.96
C SER A 210 -1.35 -22.87 20.85
N SER A 211 -1.89 -24.10 20.95
CA SER A 211 -2.05 -25.02 19.80
C SER A 211 -3.01 -24.39 18.79
N SER A 212 -2.54 -23.38 18.06
CA SER A 212 -3.31 -22.70 17.04
C SER A 212 -3.35 -23.56 15.79
N SER A 213 -4.43 -23.37 15.02
CA SER A 213 -4.54 -23.76 13.63
C SER A 213 -3.20 -23.63 12.88
N ILE A 214 -2.79 -24.71 12.20
CA ILE A 214 -1.61 -24.74 11.31
C ILE A 214 -1.96 -24.11 9.94
N HIS A 215 -3.16 -23.54 9.78
CA HIS A 215 -3.54 -22.88 8.55
C HIS A 215 -2.78 -21.55 8.38
N PRO A 216 -2.32 -21.25 7.15
CA PRO A 216 -1.76 -19.95 6.84
C PRO A 216 -2.72 -18.80 7.15
N LEU A 217 -2.18 -17.64 7.51
CA LEU A 217 -2.93 -16.39 7.64
C LEU A 217 -2.90 -15.66 6.30
N VAL A 218 -4.07 -15.40 5.74
CA VAL A 218 -4.20 -14.66 4.48
C VAL A 218 -4.27 -13.17 4.75
N ILE A 219 -3.47 -12.39 4.03
CA ILE A 219 -3.54 -10.93 4.01
C ILE A 219 -3.93 -10.49 2.60
N ARG A 220 -5.09 -9.84 2.49
CA ARG A 220 -5.60 -9.34 1.21
C ARG A 220 -5.43 -7.84 1.11
N ALA A 221 -4.98 -7.36 -0.03
CA ALA A 221 -4.86 -5.93 -0.32
C ALA A 221 -5.20 -5.60 -1.78
N ASP A 222 -4.98 -4.35 -2.17
CA ASP A 222 -5.14 -3.92 -3.57
C ASP A 222 -4.16 -4.65 -4.52
N SER A 223 -3.00 -5.07 -4.00
CA SER A 223 -2.03 -5.93 -4.69
C SER A 223 -1.34 -6.89 -3.72
N VAL A 224 -0.76 -7.95 -4.26
CA VAL A 224 0.10 -8.88 -3.52
C VAL A 224 1.25 -8.13 -2.84
N GLU A 225 1.94 -7.24 -3.56
CA GLU A 225 3.09 -6.50 -2.99
C GLU A 225 2.69 -5.59 -1.83
N GLU A 226 1.52 -4.94 -1.89
CA GLU A 226 1.02 -4.11 -0.78
C GLU A 226 0.74 -4.94 0.47
N ALA A 227 0.15 -6.13 0.33
CA ALA A 227 -0.10 -7.05 1.43
C ALA A 227 1.20 -7.49 2.12
N VAL A 228 2.23 -7.82 1.33
CA VAL A 228 3.55 -8.20 1.87
C VAL A 228 4.22 -7.00 2.53
N ALA A 229 4.23 -5.84 1.89
CA ALA A 229 4.86 -4.63 2.43
C ALA A 229 4.25 -4.21 3.78
N PHE A 230 2.91 -4.22 3.89
CA PHE A 230 2.22 -3.93 5.15
C PHE A 230 2.60 -4.93 6.25
N THR A 231 2.61 -6.22 5.93
CA THR A 231 2.99 -7.28 6.88
C THR A 231 4.44 -7.11 7.34
N VAL A 232 5.36 -6.90 6.41
CA VAL A 232 6.79 -6.70 6.69
C VAL A 232 6.99 -5.48 7.60
N ALA A 233 6.36 -4.35 7.27
CA ALA A 233 6.43 -3.14 8.08
C ALA A 233 5.92 -3.38 9.51
N MET A 234 4.77 -4.05 9.65
CA MET A 234 4.17 -4.35 10.96
C MET A 234 5.11 -5.22 11.80
N VAL A 235 5.67 -6.28 11.21
CA VAL A 235 6.61 -7.17 11.89
C VAL A 235 7.90 -6.42 12.28
N MET A 236 8.40 -5.53 11.42
CA MET A 236 9.57 -4.67 11.73
C MET A 236 9.30 -3.69 12.88
N ALA A 237 8.09 -3.15 12.98
CA ALA A 237 7.70 -2.29 14.11
C ALA A 237 7.66 -3.05 15.44
N SER A 238 7.54 -4.38 15.40
CA SER A 238 7.46 -5.26 16.58
C SER A 238 8.81 -5.92 16.87
N ARG A 239 9.57 -5.38 17.85
CA ARG A 239 10.91 -5.90 18.22
C ARG A 239 10.93 -7.39 18.56
N ASP A 240 9.86 -7.89 19.16
CA ASP A 240 9.71 -9.31 19.57
C ASP A 240 9.61 -10.25 18.37
N LEU A 241 9.14 -9.74 17.23
CA LEU A 241 8.80 -10.53 16.05
C LEU A 241 9.87 -10.46 14.97
N GLN A 242 10.48 -9.29 14.76
CA GLN A 242 11.40 -9.05 13.62
C GLN A 242 12.58 -10.02 13.56
N ASP A 243 13.14 -10.42 14.71
CA ASP A 243 14.32 -11.30 14.79
C ASP A 243 13.96 -12.79 14.66
N HIS A 244 12.69 -13.10 14.37
CA HIS A 244 12.15 -14.44 14.16
C HIS A 244 11.43 -14.58 12.82
N ALA A 245 11.58 -13.60 11.93
CA ALA A 245 10.77 -13.44 10.72
C ALA A 245 11.61 -13.24 9.45
N MET A 246 11.07 -13.65 8.30
CA MET A 246 11.66 -13.40 6.98
C MET A 246 10.61 -13.42 5.86
N VAL A 247 11.04 -13.00 4.68
CA VAL A 247 10.26 -13.10 3.44
C VAL A 247 10.82 -14.21 2.56
N VAL A 248 9.95 -15.12 2.12
CA VAL A 248 10.25 -16.19 1.16
C VAL A 248 9.94 -15.67 -0.24
N THR A 249 10.98 -15.50 -1.06
CA THR A 249 10.90 -14.88 -2.39
C THR A 249 10.87 -15.88 -3.53
N GLU A 250 11.16 -17.15 -3.27
CA GLU A 250 11.07 -18.25 -4.24
C GLU A 250 10.64 -19.55 -3.56
N PRO A 251 10.03 -20.51 -4.28
CA PRO A 251 9.58 -21.77 -3.70
C PRO A 251 10.68 -22.56 -2.96
N GLN A 252 11.93 -22.56 -3.45
CA GLN A 252 13.04 -23.22 -2.76
C GLN A 252 13.39 -22.59 -1.39
N GLY A 253 13.00 -21.34 -1.14
CA GLY A 253 13.23 -20.66 0.13
C GLY A 253 12.52 -21.33 1.31
N TRP A 254 11.43 -22.07 1.05
CA TRP A 254 10.76 -22.89 2.06
C TRP A 254 11.68 -23.95 2.69
N ARG A 255 12.68 -24.45 1.97
CA ARG A 255 13.69 -25.36 2.55
C ARG A 255 14.56 -24.67 3.60
N TYR A 256 14.80 -23.36 3.44
CA TYR A 256 15.47 -22.59 4.49
C TYR A 256 14.59 -22.47 5.73
N VAL A 257 13.28 -22.27 5.56
CA VAL A 257 12.32 -22.25 6.67
C VAL A 257 12.28 -23.60 7.40
N GLU A 258 12.22 -24.70 6.64
CA GLU A 258 12.26 -26.06 7.17
C GLU A 258 13.51 -26.33 8.01
N ALA A 259 14.70 -26.01 7.47
CA ALA A 259 15.98 -26.24 8.12
C ALA A 259 16.21 -25.38 9.39
N ASN A 260 15.42 -24.32 9.60
CA ASN A 260 15.59 -23.36 10.69
C ASN A 260 14.35 -23.33 11.60
N PRO A 261 14.19 -24.28 12.55
CA PRO A 261 13.04 -24.39 13.46
C PRO A 261 12.81 -23.18 14.36
N GLN A 262 13.81 -22.31 14.54
CA GLN A 262 13.75 -21.12 15.37
C GLN A 262 12.93 -19.98 14.74
N LEU A 263 12.66 -20.06 13.43
CA LEU A 263 11.80 -19.12 12.74
C LEU A 263 10.35 -19.30 13.17
N ARG A 264 9.71 -18.19 13.53
CA ARG A 264 8.33 -18.12 13.97
C ARG A 264 7.40 -17.52 12.92
N ILE A 265 7.93 -16.76 11.95
CA ILE A 265 7.13 -16.10 10.92
C ILE A 265 7.80 -16.27 9.55
N ALA A 266 7.04 -16.72 8.55
CA ALA A 266 7.47 -16.76 7.16
C ALA A 266 6.41 -16.08 6.28
N ILE A 267 6.81 -15.02 5.60
CA ILE A 267 5.93 -14.24 4.72
C ILE A 267 6.23 -14.63 3.28
N ALA A 268 5.27 -15.17 2.54
CA ALA A 268 5.48 -15.41 1.11
C ALA A 268 5.49 -14.07 0.36
N ALA A 269 6.43 -13.88 -0.57
CA ALA A 269 6.49 -12.64 -1.36
C ALA A 269 5.38 -12.57 -2.43
N ARG A 270 4.80 -13.73 -2.77
CA ARG A 270 3.69 -13.88 -3.72
C ARG A 270 2.84 -15.09 -3.36
N THR A 271 1.62 -15.13 -3.87
CA THR A 271 0.67 -16.22 -3.64
C THR A 271 1.17 -17.56 -4.21
N ASP A 272 1.75 -17.57 -5.42
CA ASP A 272 2.29 -18.77 -6.08
C ASP A 272 3.46 -19.40 -5.31
N ILE A 273 4.25 -18.57 -4.62
CA ILE A 273 5.34 -19.06 -3.76
C ILE A 273 4.77 -19.86 -2.58
N ALA A 274 3.56 -19.55 -2.11
CA ALA A 274 2.92 -20.21 -0.99
C ALA A 274 2.10 -21.46 -1.36
N LEU A 275 2.26 -22.03 -2.56
CA LEU A 275 1.53 -23.25 -2.97
C LEU A 275 1.84 -24.47 -2.10
N ASN A 276 3.08 -24.61 -1.63
CA ASN A 276 3.52 -25.71 -0.77
C ASN A 276 4.38 -25.15 0.39
N PRO A 277 3.77 -24.40 1.33
CA PRO A 277 4.52 -23.79 2.40
C PRO A 277 4.91 -24.82 3.46
N ILE A 278 5.93 -24.52 4.25
CA ILE A 278 6.24 -25.32 5.44
C ILE A 278 5.25 -24.98 6.54
N LEU A 279 4.49 -25.96 6.97
CA LEU A 279 3.49 -25.85 8.03
C LEU A 279 3.96 -26.66 9.23
N ARG A 280 4.14 -25.98 10.38
CA ARG A 280 4.53 -26.62 11.64
C ARG A 280 4.06 -25.79 12.83
N GLU A 281 4.02 -26.41 14.00
CA GLU A 281 3.73 -25.70 15.24
C GLU A 281 4.69 -24.52 15.46
N LYS A 282 4.17 -23.41 16.01
CA LYS A 282 4.92 -22.18 16.30
C LYS A 282 5.49 -21.45 15.07
N LEU A 283 5.17 -21.88 13.85
CA LEU A 283 5.45 -21.13 12.63
C LEU A 283 4.15 -20.56 12.07
N ARG A 284 4.05 -19.23 12.01
CA ARG A 284 2.99 -18.54 11.29
C ARG A 284 3.43 -18.28 9.85
N VAL A 285 2.73 -18.90 8.91
CA VAL A 285 2.86 -18.62 7.48
C VAL A 285 1.88 -17.51 7.09
N ILE A 286 2.38 -16.47 6.44
CA ILE A 286 1.57 -15.38 5.88
C ILE A 286 1.50 -15.53 4.36
N VAL A 287 0.29 -15.54 3.81
CA VAL A 287 0.05 -15.66 2.36
C VAL A 287 -0.59 -14.36 1.87
N PRO A 288 0.08 -13.58 1.01
CA PRO A 288 -0.49 -12.39 0.43
C PRO A 288 -1.47 -12.75 -0.70
N HIS A 289 -2.51 -11.96 -0.85
CA HIS A 289 -3.42 -12.00 -1.97
C HIS A 289 -3.77 -10.59 -2.43
N ALA A 290 -3.92 -10.40 -3.74
CA ALA A 290 -4.63 -9.26 -4.26
C ALA A 290 -6.14 -9.45 -4.11
N THR A 291 -6.87 -8.35 -4.23
CA THR A 291 -8.35 -8.38 -4.25
C THR A 291 -8.87 -9.18 -5.44
N GLY A 292 -8.16 -9.16 -6.58
CA GLY A 292 -8.51 -9.94 -7.77
C GLY A 292 -8.21 -11.44 -7.66
N ASP A 293 -7.19 -11.85 -6.89
CA ASP A 293 -6.70 -13.23 -6.89
C ASP A 293 -7.69 -14.26 -6.31
N LEU A 294 -8.65 -13.84 -5.50
CA LEU A 294 -9.50 -14.74 -4.75
C LEU A 294 -10.80 -15.10 -5.49
N VAL A 295 -10.89 -16.36 -5.91
CA VAL A 295 -12.16 -16.99 -6.28
C VAL A 295 -12.81 -17.55 -5.01
N GLY A 296 -13.48 -16.68 -4.25
CA GLY A 296 -14.20 -17.05 -3.02
C GLY A 296 -13.45 -16.69 -1.73
N LYS A 297 -14.08 -16.96 -0.57
CA LYS A 297 -13.43 -16.73 0.74
C LYS A 297 -12.39 -17.82 0.99
N PRO A 298 -11.17 -17.47 1.43
CA PRO A 298 -10.16 -18.46 1.75
C PRO A 298 -10.62 -19.30 2.95
N GLU A 299 -10.27 -20.58 2.97
CA GLU A 299 -10.43 -21.41 4.17
C GLU A 299 -9.39 -20.96 5.21
N GLY A 300 -9.83 -20.33 6.30
CA GLY A 300 -8.98 -19.94 7.42
C GLY A 300 -9.13 -18.49 7.86
N ASP A 301 -8.08 -17.99 8.54
CA ASP A 301 -8.01 -16.61 8.99
C ASP A 301 -7.66 -15.68 7.81
N GLU A 302 -8.47 -14.64 7.61
CA GLU A 302 -8.22 -13.57 6.64
C GLU A 302 -8.20 -12.21 7.34
N LEU A 303 -7.27 -11.34 6.91
CA LEU A 303 -7.32 -9.91 7.16
C LEU A 303 -7.29 -9.15 5.83
N VAL A 304 -8.12 -8.12 5.73
CA VAL A 304 -8.28 -7.31 4.53
C VAL A 304 -7.77 -5.90 4.79
N LEU A 305 -6.86 -5.44 3.94
CA LEU A 305 -6.36 -4.07 3.92
C LEU A 305 -7.28 -3.21 3.07
N GLU A 306 -8.30 -2.66 3.71
CA GLU A 306 -9.17 -1.68 3.08
C GLU A 306 -8.39 -0.41 2.70
N ARG A 307 -8.91 0.32 1.72
CA ARG A 307 -8.33 1.61 1.36
C ARG A 307 -8.59 2.61 2.48
N PRO A 308 -7.60 3.43 2.83
CA PRO A 308 -7.80 4.53 3.76
C PRO A 308 -8.88 5.48 3.23
N ASN A 309 -9.53 6.18 4.15
CA ASN A 309 -10.36 7.32 3.81
C ASN A 309 -9.50 8.44 3.20
N ILE A 310 -10.14 9.32 2.44
CA ILE A 310 -9.42 10.31 1.61
C ILE A 310 -8.54 11.25 2.44
N TYR A 311 -9.03 11.70 3.59
CA TYR A 311 -8.33 12.67 4.44
C TYR A 311 -7.11 12.05 5.13
N GLU A 312 -7.24 10.81 5.61
CA GLU A 312 -6.11 10.10 6.21
C GLU A 312 -5.08 9.68 5.16
N PHE A 313 -5.50 9.32 3.95
CA PHE A 313 -4.56 9.08 2.87
C PHE A 313 -3.79 10.36 2.49
N GLU A 314 -4.47 11.50 2.37
CA GLU A 314 -3.82 12.79 2.13
C GLU A 314 -2.78 13.13 3.22
N LYS A 315 -3.15 12.99 4.50
CA LYS A 315 -2.21 13.15 5.62
C LYS A 315 -1.02 12.21 5.53
N ALA A 316 -1.23 10.96 5.10
CA ALA A 316 -0.15 10.00 4.92
C ALA A 316 0.80 10.41 3.80
N LEU A 317 0.28 10.98 2.70
CA LEU A 317 1.09 11.53 1.61
C LEU A 317 1.91 12.74 2.07
N ILE A 318 1.32 13.63 2.88
CA ILE A 318 2.04 14.76 3.47
C ILE A 318 3.14 14.26 4.41
N ALA A 319 2.87 13.23 5.21
CA ALA A 319 3.83 12.65 6.16
C ALA A 319 5.06 12.05 5.48
N ILE A 320 4.95 11.56 4.25
CA ILE A 320 6.10 11.11 3.45
C ILE A 320 6.80 12.25 2.68
N GLY A 321 6.38 13.50 2.89
CA GLY A 321 7.03 14.69 2.34
C GLY A 321 6.45 15.19 1.02
N MET A 322 5.20 14.89 0.70
CA MET A 322 4.50 15.55 -0.41
C MET A 322 3.93 16.91 0.02
N GLU A 323 3.93 17.88 -0.90
CA GLU A 323 3.22 19.14 -0.72
C GLU A 323 1.70 18.90 -0.60
N GLU A 324 1.01 19.72 0.18
CA GLU A 324 -0.43 19.55 0.49
C GLU A 324 -1.31 19.51 -0.77
N SER A 325 -1.06 20.40 -1.73
CA SER A 325 -1.78 20.44 -3.00
C SER A 325 -1.56 19.17 -3.85
N ASP A 326 -0.34 18.65 -3.85
CA ASP A 326 0.00 17.39 -4.52
C ASP A 326 -0.62 16.19 -3.81
N ALA A 327 -0.60 16.18 -2.48
CA ALA A 327 -1.21 15.14 -1.67
C ALA A 327 -2.71 15.04 -1.95
N LYS A 328 -3.43 16.18 -1.95
CA LYS A 328 -4.87 16.23 -2.28
C LYS A 328 -5.13 15.70 -3.69
N ARG A 329 -4.34 16.14 -4.68
CA ARG A 329 -4.45 15.68 -6.07
C ARG A 329 -4.22 14.16 -6.19
N TYR A 330 -3.17 13.63 -5.57
CA TYR A 330 -2.86 12.19 -5.63
C TYR A 330 -3.86 11.34 -4.83
N ALA A 331 -4.41 11.84 -3.73
CA ALA A 331 -5.45 11.12 -3.00
C ALA A 331 -6.67 10.85 -3.87
N LEU A 332 -7.00 11.79 -4.75
CA LEU A 332 -8.09 11.69 -5.71
C LEU A 332 -7.68 10.83 -6.93
N SER A 333 -6.54 11.11 -7.55
CA SER A 333 -6.14 10.45 -8.80
C SER A 333 -5.66 9.01 -8.66
N THR A 334 -5.30 8.58 -7.46
CA THR A 334 -4.85 7.19 -7.20
C THR A 334 -5.95 6.31 -6.62
N GLY A 335 -7.15 6.88 -6.40
CA GLY A 335 -8.25 6.16 -5.77
C GLY A 335 -7.92 5.66 -4.35
N ARG A 336 -6.99 6.35 -3.65
CA ARG A 336 -6.48 6.02 -2.30
C ARG A 336 -5.73 4.69 -2.21
N SER A 337 -5.09 4.29 -3.31
CA SER A 337 -4.36 3.03 -3.41
C SER A 337 -2.85 3.27 -3.34
N TRP A 338 -2.19 2.68 -2.33
CA TRP A 338 -0.72 2.72 -2.23
C TRP A 338 -0.06 2.02 -3.40
N THR A 339 -0.67 0.95 -3.92
CA THR A 339 -0.22 0.26 -5.13
C THR A 339 -0.19 1.21 -6.34
N VAL A 340 -1.30 1.93 -6.60
CA VAL A 340 -1.41 2.88 -7.71
C VAL A 340 -0.45 4.05 -7.54
N LEU A 341 -0.38 4.62 -6.33
CA LEU A 341 0.56 5.70 -6.02
C LEU A 341 2.01 5.28 -6.29
N ARG A 342 2.42 4.13 -5.76
CA ARG A 342 3.78 3.59 -5.93
C ARG A 342 4.10 3.42 -7.41
N ARG A 343 3.17 2.89 -8.20
CA ARG A 343 3.32 2.77 -9.66
C ARG A 343 3.46 4.13 -10.35
N GLN A 344 2.54 5.06 -10.11
CA GLN A 344 2.56 6.39 -10.76
C GLN A 344 3.82 7.18 -10.41
N ARG A 345 4.35 6.98 -9.20
CA ARG A 345 5.56 7.65 -8.69
C ARG A 345 6.81 6.80 -8.83
N ALA A 346 6.76 5.70 -9.57
CA ALA A 346 7.86 4.76 -9.67
C ALA A 346 9.07 5.37 -10.40
N LEU A 347 10.27 5.07 -9.91
CA LEU A 347 11.55 5.41 -10.53
C LEU A 347 11.92 4.44 -11.65
N ASN A 348 11.47 3.19 -11.54
CA ASN A 348 11.70 2.15 -12.52
C ASN A 348 10.53 2.12 -13.53
N PRO A 349 10.76 2.40 -14.82
CA PRO A 349 9.72 2.34 -15.84
C PRO A 349 9.01 0.99 -15.93
N ALA A 350 9.67 -0.11 -15.55
CA ALA A 350 9.04 -1.43 -15.53
C ALA A 350 7.90 -1.55 -14.50
N ILE A 351 7.93 -0.76 -13.42
CA ILE A 351 6.85 -0.73 -12.40
C ILE A 351 5.71 0.18 -12.88
N GLN A 352 6.02 1.21 -13.68
CA GLN A 352 5.02 2.11 -14.26
C GLN A 352 4.04 1.39 -15.19
N GLN A 353 4.45 0.28 -15.80
CA GLN A 353 3.62 -0.55 -16.68
C GLN A 353 3.08 -1.79 -15.95
N PRO A 354 1.80 -1.81 -15.54
CA PRO A 354 1.22 -2.95 -14.87
C PRO A 354 1.13 -4.19 -15.77
N PRO A 355 1.31 -5.41 -15.23
CA PRO A 355 1.23 -6.65 -16.01
C PRO A 355 -0.10 -6.84 -16.75
N TRP A 356 -1.21 -6.39 -16.19
CA TRP A 356 -2.53 -6.49 -16.82
C TRP A 356 -2.65 -5.70 -18.14
N LEU A 357 -1.74 -4.76 -18.45
CA LEU A 357 -1.69 -4.09 -19.76
C LEU A 357 -1.10 -4.96 -20.87
N LEU A 358 -0.38 -6.01 -20.50
CA LEU A 358 0.32 -6.91 -21.43
C LEU A 358 -0.54 -8.10 -21.83
N THR A 359 -1.71 -8.26 -21.20
CA THR A 359 -2.65 -9.34 -21.52
C THR A 359 -3.49 -8.99 -22.75
N PRO A 360 -3.92 -9.98 -23.56
CA PRO A 360 -4.84 -9.74 -24.68
C PRO A 360 -6.15 -9.04 -24.28
N GLN A 361 -6.65 -9.36 -23.09
CA GLN A 361 -7.91 -8.85 -22.54
C GLN A 361 -7.85 -7.34 -22.27
N SER A 362 -6.65 -6.78 -22.11
CA SER A 362 -6.44 -5.33 -21.95
C SER A 362 -7.01 -4.50 -23.12
N ALA A 363 -7.28 -5.10 -24.28
CA ALA A 363 -7.96 -4.47 -25.41
C ALA A 363 -9.38 -3.95 -25.05
N SER A 364 -10.00 -4.48 -23.99
CA SER A 364 -11.31 -4.04 -23.52
C SER A 364 -11.24 -2.88 -22.51
N LEU A 365 -10.06 -2.51 -22.01
CA LEU A 365 -9.88 -1.41 -21.05
C LEU A 365 -10.22 0.00 -21.56
N PRO A 366 -9.99 0.35 -22.85
CA PRO A 366 -10.49 1.60 -23.42
C PRO A 366 -12.00 1.81 -23.21
N LEU A 367 -12.79 0.72 -23.21
CA LEU A 367 -14.24 0.80 -23.00
C LEU A 367 -14.56 1.27 -21.58
N LEU A 368 -13.91 0.65 -20.59
CA LEU A 368 -14.06 1.04 -19.19
C LEU A 368 -13.51 2.45 -18.93
N CYS A 369 -12.45 2.84 -19.64
CA CYS A 369 -11.92 4.19 -19.56
C CYS A 369 -12.93 5.24 -20.07
N LEU A 370 -13.67 4.94 -21.14
CA LEU A 370 -14.63 5.87 -21.74
C LEU A 370 -16.00 5.86 -21.06
N LEU A 371 -16.49 4.70 -20.62
CA LEU A 371 -17.82 4.59 -19.98
C LEU A 371 -17.77 4.80 -18.47
N GLY A 372 -16.62 4.57 -17.82
CA GLY A 372 -16.44 4.72 -16.38
C GLY A 372 -17.04 3.56 -15.57
N ALA A 373 -18.36 3.42 -15.59
CA ALA A 373 -19.09 2.36 -14.92
C ALA A 373 -20.46 2.07 -15.58
N TRP A 374 -20.97 0.85 -15.40
CA TRP A 374 -22.30 0.46 -15.86
C TRP A 374 -22.86 -0.73 -15.07
N TYR A 375 -24.18 -0.94 -15.18
CA TYR A 375 -24.84 -2.12 -14.64
C TYR A 375 -24.83 -3.27 -15.64
N ALA A 376 -24.23 -4.39 -15.26
CA ALA A 376 -24.14 -5.59 -16.07
C ALA A 376 -25.46 -6.34 -16.16
N ASP A 377 -26.49 -6.05 -15.37
CA ASP A 377 -27.83 -6.67 -15.46
C ASP A 377 -28.85 -5.79 -16.20
N THR A 378 -28.47 -4.55 -16.55
CA THR A 378 -29.32 -3.63 -17.30
C THR A 378 -29.09 -3.79 -18.80
N THR A 379 -30.10 -4.29 -19.52
CA THR A 379 -29.99 -4.56 -20.97
C THR A 379 -29.61 -3.31 -21.79
N ALA A 380 -30.15 -2.14 -21.45
CA ALA A 380 -29.82 -0.90 -22.15
C ALA A 380 -28.34 -0.49 -21.96
N ASP A 381 -27.81 -0.64 -20.75
CA ASP A 381 -26.40 -0.39 -20.45
C ASP A 381 -25.50 -1.35 -21.24
N ARG A 382 -25.87 -2.64 -21.32
CA ARG A 382 -25.13 -3.62 -22.15
C ARG A 382 -25.09 -3.20 -23.61
N GLN A 383 -26.21 -2.74 -24.17
CA GLN A 383 -26.29 -2.29 -25.56
C GLN A 383 -25.37 -1.08 -25.82
N VAL A 384 -25.24 -0.17 -24.86
CA VAL A 384 -24.27 0.95 -24.95
C VAL A 384 -22.84 0.43 -24.99
N VAL A 385 -22.49 -0.53 -24.13
CA VAL A 385 -21.17 -1.17 -24.10
C VAL A 385 -20.86 -1.86 -25.43
N GLU A 386 -21.80 -2.64 -25.97
CA GLU A 386 -21.68 -3.31 -27.27
C GLU A 386 -21.47 -2.33 -28.41
N ARG A 387 -22.28 -1.25 -28.43
CA ARG A 387 -22.17 -0.19 -29.43
C ARG A 387 -20.82 0.50 -29.37
N LEU A 388 -20.31 0.82 -28.18
CA LEU A 388 -18.99 1.43 -28.04
C LEU A 388 -17.88 0.47 -28.51
N ALA A 389 -17.98 -0.80 -28.12
CA ALA A 389 -16.99 -1.82 -28.42
C ALA A 389 -17.00 -2.29 -29.87
N ALA A 390 -18.14 -2.17 -30.57
CA ALA A 390 -18.43 -2.86 -31.81
C ALA A 390 -18.19 -4.39 -31.71
N ARG A 391 -18.52 -4.96 -30.54
CA ARG A 391 -18.34 -6.37 -30.18
C ARG A 391 -19.50 -6.85 -29.30
N PRO A 392 -19.83 -8.16 -29.29
CA PRO A 392 -20.83 -8.72 -28.39
C PRO A 392 -20.47 -8.53 -26.91
N TYR A 393 -21.47 -8.30 -26.05
CA TYR A 393 -21.26 -8.04 -24.63
C TYR A 393 -20.58 -9.22 -23.93
N GLU A 394 -20.93 -10.46 -24.31
CA GLU A 394 -20.39 -11.68 -23.71
C GLU A 394 -18.86 -11.77 -23.85
N GLU A 395 -18.30 -11.34 -24.99
CA GLU A 395 -16.85 -11.31 -25.16
C GLU A 395 -16.19 -10.28 -24.24
N ILE A 396 -16.81 -9.11 -24.11
CA ILE A 396 -16.33 -8.02 -23.25
C ILE A 396 -16.38 -8.47 -21.79
N GLU A 397 -17.50 -9.05 -21.35
CA GLU A 397 -17.66 -9.57 -20.01
C GLU A 397 -16.61 -10.65 -19.70
N ARG A 398 -16.34 -11.56 -20.64
CA ARG A 398 -15.28 -12.57 -20.48
C ARG A 398 -13.91 -11.91 -20.29
N ASP A 399 -13.57 -10.91 -21.08
CA ASP A 399 -12.30 -10.17 -20.95
C ASP A 399 -12.20 -9.47 -19.58
N LEU A 400 -13.27 -8.79 -19.15
CA LEU A 400 -13.32 -8.08 -17.86
C LEU A 400 -13.25 -9.02 -16.66
N ARG A 401 -13.90 -10.18 -16.71
CA ARG A 401 -13.81 -11.20 -15.65
C ARG A 401 -12.40 -11.75 -15.49
N GLN A 402 -11.69 -11.97 -16.61
CA GLN A 402 -10.29 -12.41 -16.56
C GLN A 402 -9.39 -11.32 -15.99
N LEU A 403 -9.57 -10.06 -16.39
CA LEU A 403 -8.80 -8.94 -15.84
C LEU A 403 -9.08 -8.70 -14.36
N ALA A 404 -10.33 -8.85 -13.91
CA ALA A 404 -10.73 -8.69 -12.52
C ALA A 404 -10.10 -9.74 -11.58
N GLN A 405 -9.62 -10.85 -12.13
CA GLN A 405 -8.98 -11.93 -11.37
C GLN A 405 -7.46 -11.76 -11.21
N LEU A 406 -6.87 -10.76 -11.86
CA LEU A 406 -5.42 -10.54 -11.81
C LEU A 406 -5.02 -9.77 -10.54
N ASP A 407 -3.76 -9.96 -10.15
CA ASP A 407 -3.11 -9.07 -9.18
C ASP A 407 -3.23 -7.61 -9.65
N ASP A 408 -3.55 -6.74 -8.70
CA ASP A 408 -3.74 -5.31 -8.94
C ASP A 408 -4.69 -4.99 -10.11
N ALA A 409 -5.80 -5.73 -10.20
CA ALA A 409 -6.80 -5.53 -11.25
C ALA A 409 -7.21 -4.05 -11.43
N PRO A 410 -7.28 -3.54 -12.67
CA PRO A 410 -7.59 -2.12 -12.94
C PRO A 410 -9.08 -1.79 -12.76
N MET A 411 -9.90 -2.80 -12.44
CA MET A 411 -11.34 -2.68 -12.30
C MET A 411 -11.87 -3.46 -11.12
N LEU A 412 -13.09 -3.13 -10.74
CA LEU A 412 -13.86 -3.83 -9.72
C LEU A 412 -15.17 -4.33 -10.35
N ASN A 413 -15.59 -5.52 -9.91
CA ASN A 413 -16.92 -6.05 -10.13
C ASN A 413 -17.63 -6.16 -8.78
N ILE A 414 -18.62 -5.30 -8.54
CA ILE A 414 -19.35 -5.25 -7.27
C ILE A 414 -20.83 -5.52 -7.55
N GLY A 415 -21.29 -6.73 -7.21
CA GLY A 415 -22.60 -7.19 -7.63
C GLY A 415 -22.70 -7.20 -9.16
N ALA A 416 -23.64 -6.45 -9.72
CA ALA A 416 -23.77 -6.28 -11.17
C ALA A 416 -22.94 -5.10 -11.72
N VAL A 417 -22.25 -4.31 -10.91
CA VAL A 417 -21.57 -3.09 -11.39
C VAL A 417 -20.15 -3.40 -11.84
N TRP A 418 -19.83 -3.01 -13.07
CA TRP A 418 -18.45 -2.85 -13.55
C TRP A 418 -18.00 -1.41 -13.37
N LYS A 419 -16.81 -1.19 -12.80
CA LYS A 419 -16.22 0.15 -12.66
C LYS A 419 -14.69 0.11 -12.61
N ALA A 420 -14.04 1.19 -13.04
CA ALA A 420 -12.59 1.34 -12.88
C ALA A 420 -12.19 1.44 -11.40
N LYS A 421 -11.04 0.84 -11.06
CA LYS A 421 -10.43 0.89 -9.72
C LYS A 421 -9.93 2.30 -9.39
N SER A 422 -9.28 2.93 -10.36
CA SER A 422 -8.88 4.34 -10.40
C SER A 422 -9.10 4.87 -11.83
N PRO A 423 -10.15 5.68 -12.10
CA PRO A 423 -10.45 6.15 -13.45
C PRO A 423 -9.37 7.03 -14.08
N LEU A 424 -8.68 7.85 -13.27
CA LEU A 424 -7.61 8.73 -13.76
C LEU A 424 -6.36 7.93 -14.10
N GLU A 425 -5.97 6.96 -13.26
CA GLU A 425 -4.90 6.04 -13.60
C GLU A 425 -5.20 5.24 -14.87
N LEU A 426 -6.44 4.74 -15.01
CA LEU A 426 -6.82 3.97 -16.19
C LEU A 426 -6.67 4.80 -17.47
N LEU A 427 -7.00 6.09 -17.42
CA LEU A 427 -6.75 7.02 -18.52
C LEU A 427 -5.25 7.18 -18.76
N ASP A 428 -4.44 7.36 -17.72
CA ASP A 428 -2.99 7.51 -17.87
C ASP A 428 -2.34 6.29 -18.54
N GLN A 429 -2.82 5.08 -18.21
CA GLN A 429 -2.28 3.82 -18.72
C GLN A 429 -2.83 3.43 -20.11
N CYS A 430 -4.11 3.71 -20.37
CA CYS A 430 -4.81 3.23 -21.58
C CYS A 430 -5.21 4.34 -22.56
N GLY A 431 -5.04 5.61 -22.22
CA GLY A 431 -5.51 6.74 -23.04
C GLY A 431 -4.94 6.72 -24.45
N ASN A 432 -3.65 6.41 -24.60
CA ASN A 432 -3.00 6.28 -25.91
C ASN A 432 -3.44 5.05 -26.73
N ARG A 433 -4.20 4.12 -26.13
CA ARG A 433 -4.81 2.97 -26.83
C ARG A 433 -6.22 3.25 -27.32
N ILE A 434 -6.81 4.39 -26.94
CA ILE A 434 -8.14 4.78 -27.39
C ILE A 434 -8.05 5.20 -28.86
N THR A 435 -8.84 4.55 -29.71
CA THR A 435 -8.85 4.82 -31.16
C THR A 435 -9.85 5.92 -31.53
N SER A 436 -9.63 6.59 -32.67
CA SER A 436 -10.61 7.55 -33.22
C SER A 436 -12.01 6.95 -33.32
N GLY A 437 -12.12 5.72 -33.83
CA GLY A 437 -13.43 5.05 -33.98
C GLY A 437 -14.13 4.79 -32.64
N GLN A 438 -13.39 4.51 -31.57
CA GLN A 438 -13.98 4.40 -30.22
C GLN A 438 -14.44 5.77 -29.71
N LEU A 439 -13.66 6.83 -29.91
CA LEU A 439 -14.09 8.19 -29.55
C LEU A 439 -15.32 8.62 -30.34
N ASP A 440 -15.36 8.41 -31.65
CA ASP A 440 -16.49 8.78 -32.49
C ASP A 440 -17.78 8.11 -32.00
N ARG A 441 -17.72 6.82 -31.65
CA ARG A 441 -18.86 6.09 -31.07
C ARG A 441 -19.22 6.58 -29.67
N PHE A 442 -18.22 6.86 -28.83
CA PHE A 442 -18.45 7.40 -27.49
C PHE A 442 -19.19 8.75 -27.53
N PHE A 443 -18.72 9.71 -28.34
CA PHE A 443 -19.38 11.01 -28.46
C PHE A 443 -20.78 10.90 -29.08
N ALA A 444 -20.98 9.99 -30.04
CA ALA A 444 -22.32 9.71 -30.56
C ALA A 444 -23.26 9.14 -29.48
N ILE A 445 -22.77 8.21 -28.66
CA ILE A 445 -23.50 7.66 -27.50
C ILE A 445 -23.85 8.77 -26.51
N ALA A 446 -22.85 9.55 -26.08
CA ALA A 446 -23.02 10.60 -25.09
C ALA A 446 -24.04 11.63 -25.58
N ARG A 447 -23.96 12.03 -26.85
CA ARG A 447 -24.95 12.93 -27.46
C ARG A 447 -26.35 12.36 -27.43
N GLU A 448 -26.55 11.13 -27.88
CA GLU A 448 -27.88 10.50 -27.92
C GLU A 448 -28.50 10.41 -26.52
N MET A 449 -27.71 9.94 -25.54
CA MET A 449 -28.17 9.80 -24.17
C MET A 449 -28.50 11.16 -23.54
N LEU A 450 -27.59 12.12 -23.60
CA LEU A 450 -27.77 13.46 -23.01
C LEU A 450 -28.79 14.32 -23.80
N SER A 451 -29.06 13.98 -25.06
CA SER A 451 -30.12 14.60 -25.86
C SER A 451 -31.50 13.99 -25.60
N THR A 452 -31.62 12.89 -24.86
CA THR A 452 -32.93 12.34 -24.54
C THR A 452 -33.61 13.22 -23.47
N PRO A 453 -34.83 13.75 -23.69
CA PRO A 453 -35.55 14.50 -22.65
C PRO A 453 -35.74 13.65 -21.39
N ASP A 454 -35.66 14.28 -20.23
CA ASP A 454 -35.92 13.57 -18.97
C ASP A 454 -37.41 13.18 -18.90
N PRO A 455 -37.75 11.87 -18.84
CA PRO A 455 -39.14 11.40 -18.77
C PRO A 455 -39.91 11.96 -17.57
N GLN A 456 -39.22 12.39 -16.49
CA GLN A 456 -39.86 13.02 -15.35
C GLN A 456 -40.53 14.34 -15.71
N LEU A 457 -40.03 15.04 -16.74
CA LEU A 457 -40.59 16.31 -17.19
C LEU A 457 -41.91 16.16 -17.96
N GLU A 458 -42.31 14.92 -18.28
CA GLU A 458 -43.66 14.62 -18.79
C GLU A 458 -44.73 14.69 -17.69
N LEU A 459 -44.32 14.68 -16.42
CA LEU A 459 -45.22 14.80 -15.27
C LEU A 459 -45.41 16.27 -14.85
N PRO A 460 -46.59 16.62 -14.29
CA PRO A 460 -46.78 17.88 -13.56
C PRO A 460 -45.70 18.07 -12.49
N GLU A 461 -45.35 19.33 -12.19
CA GLU A 461 -44.26 19.67 -11.27
C GLU A 461 -44.39 18.99 -9.90
N ASP A 462 -45.61 18.96 -9.35
CA ASP A 462 -45.92 18.33 -8.06
C ASP A 462 -45.85 16.81 -8.06
N ASP A 463 -45.86 16.17 -9.23
CA ASP A 463 -45.85 14.71 -9.39
C ASP A 463 -44.46 14.16 -9.78
N ARG A 464 -43.50 15.04 -10.14
CA ARG A 464 -42.17 14.61 -10.62
C ARG A 464 -41.39 13.79 -9.60
N TRP A 465 -41.56 14.06 -8.31
CA TRP A 465 -40.91 13.28 -7.24
C TRP A 465 -41.37 11.80 -7.21
N MET A 466 -42.55 11.49 -7.77
CA MET A 466 -43.07 10.13 -7.92
C MET A 466 -42.79 9.50 -9.30
N ALA A 467 -41.93 10.11 -10.12
CA ALA A 467 -41.68 9.63 -11.48
C ALA A 467 -41.37 8.13 -11.60
N GLN A 468 -40.63 7.57 -10.63
CA GLN A 468 -40.35 6.13 -10.59
C GLN A 468 -41.63 5.29 -10.45
N VAL A 469 -42.56 5.73 -9.60
CA VAL A 469 -43.88 5.08 -9.40
C VAL A 469 -44.71 5.15 -10.67
N HIS A 470 -44.60 6.26 -11.42
CA HIS A 470 -45.28 6.46 -12.70
C HIS A 470 -44.56 5.80 -13.89
N GLY A 471 -43.46 5.06 -13.66
CA GLY A 471 -42.69 4.41 -14.73
C GLY A 471 -41.99 5.38 -15.68
N LYS A 472 -41.83 6.65 -15.29
CA LYS A 472 -41.12 7.70 -16.04
C LYS A 472 -39.64 7.65 -15.73
N LEU A 473 -38.99 6.59 -16.18
CA LEU A 473 -37.57 6.32 -16.01
C LEU A 473 -36.85 6.33 -17.36
N HIS A 474 -35.60 6.81 -17.37
CA HIS A 474 -34.74 6.58 -18.52
C HIS A 474 -34.51 5.08 -18.76
N PRO A 475 -34.40 4.63 -20.02
CA PRO A 475 -34.04 3.25 -20.33
C PRO A 475 -32.63 2.85 -19.84
N HIS A 476 -31.69 3.80 -19.85
CA HIS A 476 -30.33 3.61 -19.34
C HIS A 476 -30.28 3.90 -17.84
N SER A 477 -29.35 3.24 -17.15
CA SER A 477 -29.18 3.46 -15.71
C SER A 477 -28.65 4.86 -15.40
N GLY A 478 -29.04 5.41 -14.24
CA GLY A 478 -28.47 6.67 -13.74
C GLY A 478 -26.96 6.61 -13.55
N LEU A 479 -26.43 5.44 -13.14
CA LEU A 479 -24.99 5.20 -13.00
C LEU A 479 -24.24 5.40 -14.32
N LEU A 480 -24.76 4.87 -15.43
CA LEU A 480 -24.13 5.04 -16.74
C LEU A 480 -24.17 6.51 -17.19
N PHE A 481 -25.29 7.20 -16.96
CA PHE A 481 -25.42 8.63 -17.25
C PHE A 481 -24.38 9.47 -16.50
N GLU A 482 -24.28 9.29 -15.17
CA GLU A 482 -23.28 9.96 -14.34
C GLU A 482 -21.86 9.64 -14.82
N SER A 483 -21.58 8.37 -15.11
CA SER A 483 -20.24 7.93 -15.52
C SER A 483 -19.80 8.46 -16.89
N ILE A 484 -20.75 8.69 -17.82
CA ILE A 484 -20.47 9.34 -19.10
C ILE A 484 -20.11 10.81 -18.88
N CYS A 485 -20.88 11.54 -18.05
CA CYS A 485 -20.58 12.94 -17.71
C CYS A 485 -19.20 13.06 -17.04
N ASP A 486 -18.91 12.21 -16.07
CA ASP A 486 -17.60 12.18 -15.40
C ASP A 486 -16.47 11.84 -16.38
N SER A 487 -16.74 10.97 -17.36
CA SER A 487 -15.75 10.61 -18.39
C SER A 487 -15.49 11.76 -19.36
N LEU A 488 -16.51 12.56 -19.73
CA LEU A 488 -16.33 13.77 -20.55
C LEU A 488 -15.43 14.78 -19.86
N MET A 489 -15.70 15.05 -18.59
CA MET A 489 -14.91 15.97 -17.78
C MET A 489 -13.47 15.44 -17.61
N LYS A 490 -13.30 14.16 -17.29
CA LYS A 490 -11.98 13.51 -17.22
C LYS A 490 -11.19 13.63 -18.53
N LEU A 491 -11.86 13.39 -19.67
CA LEU A 491 -11.23 13.48 -20.99
C LEU A 491 -10.85 14.92 -21.34
N ALA A 492 -11.66 15.91 -20.97
CA ALA A 492 -11.34 17.31 -21.19
C ALA A 492 -10.11 17.75 -20.39
N VAL A 493 -10.07 17.44 -19.09
CA VAL A 493 -9.01 17.95 -18.23
C VAL A 493 -7.70 17.17 -18.38
N ARG A 494 -7.77 15.83 -18.48
CA ARG A 494 -6.57 14.97 -18.47
C ARG A 494 -6.26 14.34 -19.82
N GLY A 495 -7.20 14.35 -20.77
CA GLY A 495 -6.97 13.78 -22.10
C GLY A 495 -5.89 14.52 -22.89
N LEU A 496 -5.68 15.81 -22.65
CA LEU A 496 -4.63 16.61 -23.31
C LEU A 496 -3.21 16.20 -22.91
N GLU A 497 -3.05 15.54 -21.75
CA GLU A 497 -1.76 14.98 -21.31
C GLU A 497 -1.39 13.73 -22.12
N GLN A 498 -2.37 13.09 -22.76
CA GLN A 498 -2.20 11.89 -23.57
C GLN A 498 -1.98 12.26 -25.04
N VAL A 499 -0.80 11.98 -25.57
CA VAL A 499 -0.42 12.33 -26.96
C VAL A 499 -1.42 11.79 -27.98
N GLY A 500 -1.90 10.55 -27.78
CA GLY A 500 -2.90 9.92 -28.66
C GLY A 500 -4.25 10.63 -28.66
N LEU A 501 -4.74 11.06 -27.49
CA LEU A 501 -6.03 11.77 -27.39
C LEU A 501 -5.91 13.23 -27.85
N LYS A 502 -4.79 13.89 -27.57
CA LYS A 502 -4.49 15.23 -28.08
C LYS A 502 -4.48 15.25 -29.61
N ALA A 503 -3.87 14.24 -30.25
CA ALA A 503 -3.87 14.10 -31.71
C ALA A 503 -5.26 13.82 -32.31
N LEU A 504 -6.24 13.48 -31.47
CA LEU A 504 -7.62 13.24 -31.87
C LEU A 504 -8.55 14.40 -31.47
N ASP A 505 -8.00 15.57 -31.12
CA ASP A 505 -8.71 16.81 -30.80
C ASP A 505 -9.75 16.63 -29.68
N ILE A 506 -9.38 15.95 -28.60
CA ILE A 506 -10.32 15.56 -27.52
C ILE A 506 -11.05 16.76 -26.88
N GLU A 507 -10.36 17.86 -26.63
CA GLU A 507 -10.93 19.08 -26.04
C GLU A 507 -12.00 19.71 -26.94
N GLU A 508 -11.71 19.82 -28.24
CA GLU A 508 -12.65 20.33 -29.25
C GLU A 508 -13.87 19.41 -29.40
N ARG A 509 -13.69 18.08 -29.30
CA ARG A 509 -14.82 17.14 -29.31
C ARG A 509 -15.73 17.31 -28.10
N VAL A 510 -15.17 17.54 -26.91
CA VAL A 510 -15.97 17.82 -25.69
C VAL A 510 -16.71 19.16 -25.82
N SER A 511 -16.00 20.22 -26.23
CA SER A 511 -16.61 21.54 -26.47
C SER A 511 -17.75 21.45 -27.48
N ARG A 512 -17.54 20.76 -28.61
CA ARG A 512 -18.58 20.55 -29.63
C ARG A 512 -19.79 19.81 -29.08
N LEU A 513 -19.60 18.76 -28.28
CA LEU A 513 -20.72 18.06 -27.67
C LEU A 513 -21.55 19.00 -26.78
N ILE A 514 -20.90 19.80 -25.94
CA ILE A 514 -21.58 20.74 -25.04
C ILE A 514 -22.33 21.81 -25.85
N HIS A 515 -21.72 22.31 -26.92
CA HIS A 515 -22.39 23.20 -27.87
C HIS A 515 -23.64 22.55 -28.48
N GLU A 516 -23.51 21.33 -29.01
CA GLU A 516 -24.62 20.58 -29.63
C GLU A 516 -25.77 20.30 -28.65
N LEU A 517 -25.47 20.13 -27.36
CA LEU A 517 -26.47 19.87 -26.33
C LEU A 517 -27.23 21.12 -25.88
N LEU A 518 -26.59 22.30 -25.88
CA LEU A 518 -27.08 23.50 -25.19
C LEU A 518 -27.30 24.72 -26.10
N ASP A 519 -26.69 24.80 -27.28
CA ASP A 519 -26.95 25.91 -28.20
C ASP A 519 -28.42 25.90 -28.64
N LYS A 520 -29.08 27.04 -28.47
CA LYS A 520 -30.52 27.23 -28.76
C LYS A 520 -31.44 26.21 -28.08
N ALA A 521 -30.99 25.62 -26.97
CA ALA A 521 -31.77 24.71 -26.16
C ALA A 521 -32.98 25.42 -25.54
N ASP A 522 -34.14 24.75 -25.56
CA ASP A 522 -35.34 25.19 -24.87
C ASP A 522 -35.26 24.93 -23.35
N GLY A 523 -36.22 25.46 -22.60
CA GLY A 523 -36.23 25.29 -21.15
C GLY A 523 -36.37 23.83 -20.69
N GLN A 524 -36.97 22.94 -21.49
CA GLN A 524 -37.10 21.53 -21.14
C GLN A 524 -35.75 20.82 -21.24
N ARG A 525 -34.95 21.14 -22.25
CA ARG A 525 -33.57 20.66 -22.38
C ARG A 525 -32.70 21.10 -21.20
N TRP A 526 -32.77 22.38 -20.81
CA TRP A 526 -32.02 22.88 -19.64
C TRP A 526 -32.39 22.13 -18.36
N LEU A 527 -33.68 21.92 -18.10
CA LEU A 527 -34.14 21.13 -16.95
C LEU A 527 -33.70 19.67 -17.02
N SER A 528 -33.76 19.05 -18.20
CA SER A 528 -33.38 17.62 -18.38
C SER A 528 -31.91 17.37 -18.04
N LEU A 529 -31.05 18.38 -18.20
CA LEU A 529 -29.62 18.30 -17.93
C LEU A 529 -29.22 18.90 -16.57
N ALA A 530 -30.16 19.45 -15.80
CA ALA A 530 -29.87 20.26 -14.61
C ALA A 530 -28.89 19.60 -13.63
N SER A 531 -29.07 18.31 -13.35
CA SER A 531 -28.20 17.53 -12.45
C SER A 531 -26.76 17.35 -12.95
N TYR A 532 -26.55 17.52 -14.25
CA TYR A 532 -25.27 17.29 -14.94
C TYR A 532 -24.60 18.57 -15.45
N LEU A 533 -25.31 19.70 -15.47
CA LEU A 533 -24.76 21.00 -15.89
C LEU A 533 -23.45 21.37 -15.16
N PRO A 534 -23.27 21.12 -13.84
CA PRO A 534 -21.98 21.41 -13.19
C PRO A 534 -20.81 20.66 -13.83
N THR A 535 -20.96 19.36 -14.06
CA THR A 535 -19.93 18.53 -14.69
C THR A 535 -19.66 18.95 -16.14
N LEU A 536 -20.71 19.30 -16.89
CA LEU A 536 -20.56 19.81 -18.26
C LEU A 536 -19.87 21.18 -18.29
N ALA A 537 -20.16 22.06 -17.32
CA ALA A 537 -19.52 23.35 -17.18
C ALA A 537 -18.02 23.20 -16.85
N GLU A 538 -17.66 22.25 -15.99
CA GLU A 538 -16.25 21.91 -15.72
C GLU A 538 -15.54 21.32 -16.94
N ALA A 539 -16.25 20.56 -17.76
CA ALA A 539 -15.68 19.89 -18.94
C ALA A 539 -15.36 20.86 -20.10
N ALA A 540 -16.14 21.91 -20.33
CA ALA A 540 -15.81 22.96 -21.29
C ALA A 540 -16.32 24.33 -20.81
N PRO A 541 -15.60 25.02 -19.90
CA PRO A 541 -16.08 26.22 -19.22
C PRO A 541 -16.38 27.36 -20.20
N ASP A 542 -15.49 27.61 -21.17
CA ASP A 542 -15.65 28.69 -22.14
C ASP A 542 -16.87 28.47 -23.05
N GLU A 543 -17.07 27.24 -23.52
CA GLU A 543 -18.22 26.90 -24.35
C GLU A 543 -19.52 26.94 -23.54
N PHE A 544 -19.50 26.42 -22.32
CA PHE A 544 -20.66 26.47 -21.42
C PHE A 544 -21.10 27.91 -21.15
N LEU A 545 -20.16 28.82 -20.84
CA LEU A 545 -20.47 30.23 -20.66
C LEU A 545 -21.03 30.88 -21.94
N ARG A 546 -20.51 30.50 -23.11
CA ARG A 546 -20.98 30.99 -24.40
C ARG A 546 -22.43 30.58 -24.67
N VAL A 547 -22.81 29.32 -24.46
CA VAL A 547 -24.19 28.84 -24.67
C VAL A 547 -25.15 29.42 -23.63
N VAL A 548 -24.74 29.61 -22.38
CA VAL A 548 -25.54 30.31 -21.36
C VAL A 548 -25.80 31.76 -21.76
N GLN A 549 -24.76 32.49 -22.20
CA GLN A 549 -24.92 33.86 -22.68
C GLN A 549 -25.82 33.96 -23.93
N SER A 550 -25.69 33.00 -24.85
CA SER A 550 -26.56 32.88 -26.03
C SER A 550 -28.02 32.69 -25.59
N SER A 551 -28.26 31.77 -24.66
CA SER A 551 -29.60 31.47 -24.13
C SER A 551 -30.25 32.66 -23.42
N LEU A 552 -29.49 33.43 -22.63
CA LEU A 552 -29.97 34.66 -22.00
C LEU A 552 -30.38 35.76 -22.98
N ARG A 553 -29.84 35.73 -24.21
CA ARG A 553 -30.18 36.70 -25.28
C ARG A 553 -31.34 36.24 -26.15
N MET A 554 -31.77 34.98 -26.03
CA MET A 554 -32.95 34.48 -26.76
C MET A 554 -34.24 35.06 -26.18
N PRO A 555 -35.32 35.16 -26.99
CA PRO A 555 -36.66 35.39 -26.47
C PRO A 555 -36.97 34.40 -25.33
N ASP A 556 -37.60 34.88 -24.26
CA ASP A 556 -37.97 34.12 -23.06
C ASP A 556 -36.82 33.54 -22.23
N ALA A 557 -35.56 33.82 -22.60
CA ALA A 557 -34.33 33.44 -21.89
C ALA A 557 -34.38 32.00 -21.31
N PRO A 558 -34.45 30.94 -22.13
CA PRO A 558 -34.81 29.57 -21.71
C PRO A 558 -34.01 28.99 -20.54
N VAL A 559 -32.73 29.37 -20.41
CA VAL A 559 -31.86 28.96 -19.29
C VAL A 559 -32.39 29.42 -17.93
N THR A 560 -33.18 30.50 -17.87
CA THR A 560 -33.77 31.01 -16.61
C THR A 560 -34.78 30.05 -15.99
N ARG A 561 -35.25 29.04 -16.74
CA ARG A 561 -36.11 27.98 -16.20
C ARG A 561 -35.43 27.16 -15.08
N LEU A 562 -34.10 27.17 -15.02
CA LEU A 562 -33.34 26.53 -13.93
C LEU A 562 -33.54 27.23 -12.57
N ILE A 563 -33.99 28.49 -12.57
CA ILE A 563 -34.11 29.33 -11.37
C ILE A 563 -35.51 29.90 -11.19
N SER A 564 -36.46 29.61 -12.08
CA SER A 564 -37.85 30.00 -11.91
C SER A 564 -38.51 29.14 -10.83
N GLU A 565 -39.14 29.79 -9.84
CA GLU A 565 -39.99 29.09 -8.86
C GLU A 565 -41.21 28.49 -9.56
N SER A 566 -41.47 27.20 -9.29
CA SER A 566 -42.71 26.53 -9.66
C SER A 566 -43.86 27.22 -8.93
N SER A 567 -44.68 27.99 -9.66
CA SER A 567 -45.83 28.69 -9.10
C SER A 567 -46.96 27.71 -8.79
N ASP A 568 -47.54 27.87 -7.60
CA ASP A 568 -48.69 27.17 -6.98
C ASP A 568 -48.42 25.88 -6.19
N SER A 569 -47.96 26.04 -4.95
CA SER A 569 -48.42 25.18 -3.85
C SER A 569 -49.13 26.04 -2.81
N GLY A 570 -50.45 25.94 -2.76
CA GLY A 570 -51.33 26.68 -1.86
C GLY A 570 -50.95 26.53 -0.38
N LEU A 571 -51.17 27.63 0.35
CA LEU A 571 -51.05 27.81 1.81
C LEU A 571 -51.27 26.54 2.64
N GLY A 572 -50.19 25.95 3.16
CA GLY A 572 -50.27 24.89 4.17
C GLY A 572 -49.07 23.94 4.26
N GLY A 573 -47.83 24.43 4.27
CA GLY A 573 -46.67 23.57 4.47
C GLY A 573 -45.38 24.38 4.56
N ALA A 574 -44.50 24.01 5.50
CA ALA A 574 -43.29 24.74 5.85
C ALA A 574 -42.35 24.97 4.64
N ALA A 575 -41.85 26.20 4.52
CA ALA A 575 -40.71 26.68 3.73
C ALA A 575 -40.12 25.66 2.72
N GLY A 576 -40.72 25.63 1.52
CA GLY A 576 -40.18 24.93 0.36
C GLY A 576 -38.85 25.55 -0.08
N THR A 577 -37.81 24.71 -0.09
CA THR A 577 -36.49 25.01 -0.65
C THR A 577 -36.60 25.02 -2.17
N PRO A 578 -35.92 25.92 -2.91
CA PRO A 578 -35.96 25.90 -4.37
C PRO A 578 -35.55 24.52 -4.90
N ALA A 579 -36.35 23.97 -5.82
CA ALA A 579 -36.23 22.62 -6.37
C ALA A 579 -34.88 22.32 -7.05
N CYS A 580 -33.98 23.29 -7.16
CA CYS A 580 -32.64 23.13 -7.76
C CYS A 580 -31.47 23.18 -6.74
N PHE A 581 -31.69 23.38 -5.44
CA PHE A 581 -30.60 23.41 -4.44
C PHE A 581 -30.68 22.31 -3.37
N GLY A 582 -31.76 21.54 -3.30
CA GLY A 582 -31.99 20.53 -2.27
C GLY A 582 -31.19 19.22 -2.40
N HIS A 583 -30.41 19.03 -3.48
CA HIS A 583 -29.54 17.87 -3.69
C HIS A 583 -28.07 18.28 -3.80
N TRP A 584 -27.64 19.26 -3.02
CA TRP A 584 -26.25 19.37 -2.59
C TRP A 584 -25.94 18.29 -1.53
N LYS A 585 -25.87 17.03 -1.97
CA LYS A 585 -24.99 16.04 -1.34
C LYS A 585 -23.88 15.77 -2.35
N PRO A 586 -22.60 15.97 -2.00
CA PRO A 586 -21.52 15.53 -2.87
C PRO A 586 -21.61 14.01 -2.97
N SER A 587 -21.79 13.48 -4.17
CA SER A 587 -21.35 12.13 -4.49
C SER A 587 -19.83 12.13 -4.33
N VAL A 588 -19.38 11.63 -3.17
CA VAL A 588 -17.97 11.49 -2.80
C VAL A 588 -17.36 10.44 -3.71
N GLY A 589 -16.79 10.87 -4.83
CA GLY A 589 -16.18 9.97 -5.81
C GLY A 589 -15.28 10.68 -6.82
N LEU A 590 -15.71 11.83 -7.35
CA LEU A 590 -14.97 12.57 -8.38
C LEU A 590 -15.05 14.11 -8.27
N ARG A 591 -15.99 14.67 -7.50
CA ARG A 591 -16.26 16.13 -7.48
C ARG A 591 -15.21 17.00 -6.77
N ASP A 592 -14.38 16.46 -5.88
CA ASP A 592 -13.35 17.25 -5.18
C ASP A 592 -12.01 17.34 -5.95
N ALA A 593 -11.94 16.77 -7.16
CA ALA A 593 -10.72 16.53 -7.95
C ALA A 593 -10.15 17.72 -8.72
N TRP A 594 -10.77 18.90 -8.67
CA TRP A 594 -10.43 20.00 -9.58
C TRP A 594 -10.06 21.28 -8.82
N PRO A 595 -8.80 21.76 -8.93
CA PRO A 595 -8.50 23.13 -8.55
C PRO A 595 -9.17 24.10 -9.53
N GLN A 596 -9.68 25.22 -9.01
CA GLN A 596 -10.08 26.39 -9.80
C GLN A 596 -8.90 26.96 -10.59
#